data_AF-A0A3P1Y0K7-F1
#
_entry.id   AF-A0A3P1Y0K7-F1
#
_cell.length_a   1.000
_cell.length_b   1.000
_cell.length_c   1.000
_cell.angle_alpha   90.00
_cell.angle_beta   90.00
_cell.angle_gamma   90.00
#
_symmetry.space_group_name_H-M   'P 1'
#
loop_
_entity.id
_entity.type
_entity.pdbx_description
1 polymer ?
#
loop_
_entity_poly.entity_id
_entity_poly.type
_entity_poly.pdbx_seq_one_letter_code
_entity_poly.pdbx_strand_id
1 'polypeptide(L)'
;MAEHREKTGDATLCGEGKRLKLRCVTGALLAAGLFLLGGRGPACAADPAPFHIGIMTGTVSQSEDSLRGAELMIRRYGDSASGGMITHVTYPDNFMSEMETTIGQLVGLADDPKMKAVVVNQAIPGTTEAFRRIRERRPDILLLAGNIQEDPAVITAAADIAINGDDISRGYLIPLAAQKLGAKTFVHISFPRHMSYETLARRRAIMEEACKDLGIRFVFETAPDPTSDVGVAGAQQFILEKVPAWLEQYGKDTAFFCTNDAQREPMLKRIAELGGYFVESDSPLMAYPGALGIDLSKERGNWPALLKKVEEAVVAAGGSGRMASWAYSIDYTCSAALAEFAKEVVEGRAKIGSMKDLMSCFSQFTPGVKWNASHYTDAGSGVRNRKLVMIYEDTYVFGRGFLGMTDVEIPEKYFRVK
;
A
#
# COMPACT_ATOMS: atom_id res chain seq x y z
N MET A 1 4.26 -55.74 13.71
CA MET A 1 4.57 -56.75 14.75
C MET A 1 3.94 -56.21 16.02
N ALA A 2 2.84 -56.73 16.59
CA ALA A 2 2.34 -58.11 16.71
C ALA A 2 3.26 -58.99 17.60
N GLU A 3 2.82 -59.67 18.68
CA GLU A 3 1.49 -59.74 19.37
C GLU A 3 1.64 -59.24 20.85
N HIS A 4 1.09 -59.67 21.99
CA HIS A 4 0.12 -60.65 22.58
C HIS A 4 -0.14 -60.17 24.06
N ARG A 5 -1.14 -60.45 24.91
CA ARG A 5 -2.41 -61.24 25.00
C ARG A 5 -3.39 -60.46 25.91
N GLU A 6 -4.73 -60.57 25.87
CA GLU A 6 -5.70 -61.68 26.12
C GLU A 6 -5.94 -62.04 27.61
N LYS A 7 -7.23 -62.24 27.98
CA LYS A 7 -7.84 -62.87 29.19
C LYS A 7 -8.28 -61.98 30.37
N THR A 8 -9.40 -62.21 31.08
CA THR A 8 -10.77 -62.75 30.77
C THR A 8 -11.66 -62.68 32.04
N GLY A 9 -13.00 -62.60 31.88
CA GLY A 9 -14.01 -62.80 32.94
C GLY A 9 -14.49 -61.49 33.58
N ASP A 10 -15.76 -61.04 33.62
CA ASP A 10 -17.14 -61.61 33.49
C ASP A 10 -17.89 -61.74 34.84
N ALA A 11 -18.93 -60.91 35.02
CA ALA A 11 -19.99 -61.00 36.03
C ALA A 11 -21.15 -59.99 35.77
N THR A 12 -22.20 -60.47 35.10
CA THR A 12 -23.65 -60.43 35.50
C THR A 12 -24.12 -59.53 36.69
N LEU A 13 -25.37 -59.02 36.79
CA LEU A 13 -26.64 -59.16 36.03
C LEU A 13 -27.72 -58.09 36.45
N CYS A 14 -28.87 -58.07 35.73
CA CYS A 14 -30.19 -57.48 36.10
C CYS A 14 -30.32 -55.93 36.04
N GLY A 15 -31.45 -55.28 35.66
CA GLY A 15 -32.81 -55.70 35.23
C GLY A 15 -33.88 -54.79 35.89
N GLU A 16 -35.08 -54.46 35.37
CA GLU A 16 -35.88 -54.79 34.16
C GLU A 16 -35.91 -53.59 33.15
N GLY A 17 -36.73 -53.49 32.08
CA GLY A 17 -37.69 -54.39 31.45
C GLY A 17 -38.99 -53.74 30.92
N LYS A 18 -39.66 -54.42 29.96
CA LYS A 18 -40.99 -54.13 29.32
C LYS A 18 -41.07 -52.98 28.29
N ARG A 19 -41.82 -53.12 27.18
CA ARG A 19 -42.34 -54.34 26.52
C ARG A 19 -42.61 -54.14 25.01
N LEU A 20 -42.46 -55.22 24.27
CA LEU A 20 -42.68 -55.33 22.82
C LEU A 20 -44.18 -55.33 22.42
N LYS A 21 -44.51 -54.78 21.25
CA LYS A 21 -45.57 -55.31 20.37
C LYS A 21 -45.11 -55.30 18.91
N LEU A 22 -45.09 -56.48 18.31
CA LEU A 22 -44.68 -56.72 16.91
C LEU A 22 -45.81 -57.47 16.18
N ARG A 23 -46.08 -57.08 14.93
CA ARG A 23 -46.78 -57.86 13.89
C ARG A 23 -46.04 -57.56 12.56
N CYS A 24 -45.45 -58.53 11.86
CA CYS A 24 -46.08 -59.59 11.05
C CYS A 24 -46.72 -59.02 9.75
N VAL A 25 -46.37 -59.43 8.52
CA VAL A 25 -45.44 -60.50 8.02
C VAL A 25 -44.93 -60.14 6.60
N THR A 26 -43.78 -60.70 6.16
CA THR A 26 -43.30 -60.91 4.75
C THR A 26 -43.13 -59.73 3.78
N GLY A 27 -42.07 -59.76 2.97
CA GLY A 27 -41.93 -58.97 1.73
C GLY A 27 -40.53 -59.04 1.12
N ALA A 28 -40.39 -59.61 -0.09
CA ALA A 28 -39.12 -59.90 -0.76
C ALA A 28 -38.27 -58.67 -1.17
N LEU A 29 -36.98 -58.91 -1.49
CA LEU A 29 -36.14 -57.97 -2.23
C LEU A 29 -36.68 -57.77 -3.65
N LEU A 30 -36.68 -56.53 -4.17
CA LEU A 30 -35.83 -56.17 -5.32
C LEU A 30 -35.71 -54.64 -5.54
N ALA A 31 -34.76 -54.28 -6.39
CA ALA A 31 -34.25 -52.94 -6.69
C ALA A 31 -35.26 -51.90 -7.21
N ALA A 32 -35.08 -50.65 -6.77
CA ALA A 32 -34.93 -49.47 -7.65
C ALA A 32 -34.32 -48.30 -6.85
N GLY A 33 -33.35 -47.57 -7.43
CA GLY A 33 -32.70 -46.43 -6.76
C GLY A 33 -33.21 -45.09 -7.28
N LEU A 34 -33.82 -44.28 -6.41
CA LEU A 34 -34.08 -42.84 -6.66
C LEU A 34 -34.31 -42.09 -5.33
N PHE A 35 -34.22 -40.75 -5.38
CA PHE A 35 -34.56 -39.81 -4.29
C PHE A 35 -33.79 -39.92 -2.95
N LEU A 36 -32.62 -39.28 -2.92
CA LEU A 36 -32.21 -38.46 -1.77
C LEU A 36 -31.78 -37.08 -2.27
N LEU A 37 -32.73 -36.16 -2.45
CA LEU A 37 -32.42 -34.74 -2.65
C LEU A 37 -32.00 -34.14 -1.30
N GLY A 38 -30.69 -34.18 -1.02
CA GLY A 38 -30.07 -33.26 -0.06
C GLY A 38 -30.19 -31.84 -0.60
N GLY A 39 -31.10 -31.05 -0.02
CA GLY A 39 -31.50 -29.75 -0.57
C GLY A 39 -30.39 -28.70 -0.55
N ARG A 40 -29.62 -28.60 -1.63
CA ARG A 40 -29.10 -27.30 -2.06
C ARG A 40 -30.30 -26.46 -2.51
N GLY A 41 -30.74 -25.56 -1.64
CA GLY A 41 -31.56 -24.42 -2.09
C GLY A 41 -30.81 -23.66 -3.19
N PRO A 42 -31.51 -23.01 -4.14
CA PRO A 42 -30.84 -22.20 -5.12
C PRO A 42 -30.04 -21.12 -4.40
N ALA A 43 -28.73 -21.08 -4.65
CA ALA A 43 -27.99 -19.85 -4.38
C ALA A 43 -28.64 -18.77 -5.25
N CYS A 44 -29.25 -17.76 -4.63
CA CYS A 44 -29.72 -16.60 -5.35
C CYS A 44 -28.50 -15.99 -6.03
N ALA A 45 -28.41 -16.10 -7.36
CA ALA A 45 -27.48 -15.31 -8.12
C ALA A 45 -27.82 -13.85 -7.83
N ALA A 46 -26.88 -13.11 -7.24
CA ALA A 46 -27.04 -11.69 -7.07
C ALA A 46 -27.19 -11.05 -8.46
N ASP A 47 -28.12 -10.10 -8.61
CA ASP A 47 -28.30 -9.41 -9.89
C ASP A 47 -26.98 -8.76 -10.32
N PRO A 48 -26.51 -8.99 -11.57
CA PRO A 48 -25.18 -8.54 -11.99
C PRO A 48 -25.00 -7.02 -11.84
N ALA A 49 -23.91 -6.59 -11.21
CA ALA A 49 -23.70 -5.23 -10.71
C ALA A 49 -24.11 -4.12 -11.71
N PRO A 50 -24.78 -3.04 -11.26
CA PRO A 50 -25.37 -2.05 -12.15
C PRO A 50 -24.34 -1.26 -12.98
N PHE A 51 -23.11 -1.16 -12.48
CA PHE A 51 -21.94 -0.61 -13.14
C PHE A 51 -20.70 -1.37 -12.67
N HIS A 52 -19.59 -1.22 -13.39
CA HIS A 52 -18.29 -1.78 -13.02
C HIS A 52 -17.24 -0.68 -12.77
N ILE A 53 -16.21 -1.03 -11.99
CA ILE A 53 -15.03 -0.22 -11.71
C ILE A 53 -13.79 -1.02 -12.12
N GLY A 54 -13.02 -0.45 -13.04
CA GLY A 54 -11.72 -0.96 -13.44
C GLY A 54 -10.64 -0.51 -12.44
N ILE A 55 -9.76 -1.43 -12.05
CA ILE A 55 -8.58 -1.14 -11.24
C ILE A 55 -7.36 -1.69 -11.99
N MET A 56 -6.36 -0.85 -12.22
CA MET A 56 -5.04 -1.25 -12.70
C MET A 56 -4.00 -1.07 -11.60
N THR A 57 -3.16 -2.08 -11.39
CA THR A 57 -2.07 -2.08 -10.41
C THR A 57 -0.79 -2.67 -11.03
N GLY A 58 0.31 -2.65 -10.26
CA GLY A 58 1.43 -3.56 -10.54
C GLY A 58 1.05 -5.02 -10.32
N THR A 59 1.90 -5.92 -10.81
CA THR A 59 1.93 -7.32 -10.39
C THR A 59 2.42 -7.45 -8.94
N VAL A 60 2.38 -8.65 -8.37
CA VAL A 60 2.91 -8.92 -7.00
C VAL A 60 4.40 -8.56 -6.89
N SER A 61 5.18 -8.74 -7.97
CA SER A 61 6.61 -8.41 -8.03
C SER A 61 6.91 -6.92 -8.20
N GLN A 62 5.97 -6.12 -8.74
CA GLN A 62 6.11 -4.66 -8.85
C GLN A 62 5.56 -3.92 -7.62
N SER A 63 4.37 -4.30 -7.15
CA SER A 63 3.68 -3.66 -6.03
C SER A 63 2.64 -4.60 -5.43
N GLU A 64 3.07 -5.48 -4.50
CA GLU A 64 2.13 -6.32 -3.75
C GLU A 64 1.08 -5.45 -3.04
N ASP A 65 1.45 -4.31 -2.47
CA ASP A 65 0.57 -3.41 -1.72
C ASP A 65 -0.64 -2.93 -2.55
N SER A 66 -0.39 -2.37 -3.74
CA SER A 66 -1.47 -1.89 -4.63
C SER A 66 -2.38 -3.04 -5.06
N LEU A 67 -1.81 -4.21 -5.36
CA LEU A 67 -2.55 -5.41 -5.73
C LEU A 67 -3.41 -5.94 -4.57
N ARG A 68 -2.91 -5.97 -3.33
CA ARG A 68 -3.71 -6.36 -2.14
C ARG A 68 -4.88 -5.41 -1.89
N GLY A 69 -4.73 -4.13 -2.25
CA GLY A 69 -5.82 -3.16 -2.27
C GLY A 69 -6.89 -3.50 -3.32
N ALA A 70 -6.49 -3.84 -4.55
CA ALA A 70 -7.44 -4.27 -5.60
C ALA A 70 -8.17 -5.59 -5.23
N GLU A 71 -7.44 -6.58 -4.69
CA GLU A 71 -8.03 -7.81 -4.18
C GLU A 71 -9.05 -7.56 -3.06
N LEU A 72 -8.85 -6.54 -2.21
CA LEU A 72 -9.83 -6.19 -1.18
C LEU A 72 -11.15 -5.73 -1.82
N MET A 73 -11.08 -4.96 -2.90
CA MET A 73 -12.28 -4.48 -3.60
C MET A 73 -13.00 -5.63 -4.29
N ILE A 74 -12.28 -6.57 -4.91
CA ILE A 74 -12.86 -7.83 -5.43
C ILE A 74 -13.53 -8.62 -4.29
N ARG A 75 -12.87 -8.76 -3.13
CA ARG A 75 -13.45 -9.46 -1.96
C ARG A 75 -14.70 -8.77 -1.40
N ARG A 76 -14.85 -7.45 -1.56
CA ARG A 76 -16.00 -6.68 -1.03
C ARG A 76 -17.15 -6.54 -2.03
N TYR A 77 -16.87 -6.44 -3.33
CA TYR A 77 -17.86 -6.10 -4.36
C TYR A 77 -17.92 -7.10 -5.53
N GLY A 78 -17.14 -8.18 -5.48
CA GLY A 78 -17.11 -9.25 -6.47
C GLY A 78 -16.35 -8.90 -7.75
N ASP A 79 -15.91 -9.94 -8.46
CA ASP A 79 -15.33 -9.82 -9.81
C ASP A 79 -16.44 -9.62 -10.86
N SER A 80 -16.29 -8.59 -11.69
CA SER A 80 -17.09 -8.31 -12.89
C SER A 80 -17.35 -9.52 -13.78
N ALA A 81 -16.36 -10.39 -14.01
CA ALA A 81 -16.50 -11.60 -14.81
C ALA A 81 -17.41 -12.66 -14.15
N SER A 82 -17.64 -12.53 -12.84
CA SER A 82 -18.58 -13.34 -12.05
C SER A 82 -19.85 -12.56 -11.66
N GLY A 83 -20.13 -11.42 -12.31
CA GLY A 83 -21.31 -10.57 -12.07
C GLY A 83 -21.17 -9.55 -10.93
N GLY A 84 -19.99 -9.46 -10.30
CA GLY A 84 -19.64 -8.42 -9.35
C GLY A 84 -19.31 -7.08 -10.01
N MET A 85 -18.66 -6.19 -9.25
CA MET A 85 -18.41 -4.81 -9.68
C MET A 85 -16.98 -4.55 -10.19
N ILE A 86 -15.99 -5.33 -9.75
CA ILE A 86 -14.57 -4.96 -9.95
C ILE A 86 -13.97 -5.73 -11.12
N THR A 87 -13.35 -5.00 -12.05
CA THR A 87 -12.45 -5.56 -13.07
C THR A 87 -11.02 -5.20 -12.68
N HIS A 88 -10.17 -6.18 -12.36
CA HIS A 88 -8.77 -5.94 -12.01
C HIS A 88 -7.85 -6.39 -13.13
N VAL A 89 -6.87 -5.55 -13.47
CA VAL A 89 -5.79 -5.83 -14.43
C VAL A 89 -4.44 -5.40 -13.87
N THR A 90 -3.36 -5.98 -14.38
CA THR A 90 -1.99 -5.63 -13.98
C THR A 90 -1.15 -5.21 -15.19
N TYR A 91 -0.40 -4.12 -15.08
CA TYR A 91 0.61 -3.77 -16.09
C TYR A 91 1.83 -4.71 -16.03
N PRO A 92 2.63 -4.82 -17.12
CA PRO A 92 3.80 -5.71 -17.14
C PRO A 92 4.92 -5.26 -16.20
N ASP A 93 5.70 -6.21 -15.68
CA ASP A 93 6.89 -5.93 -14.86
C ASP A 93 7.94 -5.06 -15.57
N ASN A 94 8.00 -5.11 -16.90
CA ASN A 94 8.88 -4.28 -17.72
C ASN A 94 8.10 -3.16 -18.44
N PHE A 95 7.16 -2.51 -17.74
CA PHE A 95 6.29 -1.47 -18.29
C PHE A 95 7.01 -0.33 -19.02
N MET A 96 8.26 -0.01 -18.64
CA MET A 96 9.09 0.99 -19.33
C MET A 96 9.46 0.57 -20.77
N SER A 97 9.53 -0.73 -21.06
CA SER A 97 9.71 -1.27 -22.42
C SER A 97 8.38 -1.65 -23.07
N GLU A 98 7.36 -1.96 -22.27
CA GLU A 98 6.05 -2.49 -22.69
C GLU A 98 4.91 -1.47 -22.60
N MET A 99 5.22 -0.17 -22.78
CA MET A 99 4.28 0.93 -22.53
C MET A 99 2.98 0.84 -23.35
N GLU A 100 3.02 0.42 -24.62
CA GLU A 100 1.78 0.22 -25.41
C GLU A 100 0.97 -1.02 -24.96
N THR A 101 1.59 -2.01 -24.28
CA THR A 101 0.85 -3.09 -23.60
C THR A 101 0.07 -2.52 -22.41
N THR A 102 0.71 -1.71 -21.56
CA THR A 102 0.07 -0.98 -20.46
C THR A 102 -1.10 -0.12 -20.97
N ILE A 103 -0.87 0.69 -22.00
CA ILE A 103 -1.89 1.55 -22.60
C ILE A 103 -3.03 0.70 -23.18
N GLY A 104 -2.73 -0.39 -23.89
CA GLY A 104 -3.73 -1.29 -24.47
C GLY A 104 -4.63 -1.95 -23.42
N GLN A 105 -4.04 -2.50 -22.35
CA GLN A 105 -4.80 -3.08 -21.23
C GLN A 105 -5.70 -2.04 -20.55
N LEU A 106 -5.19 -0.84 -20.33
CA LEU A 106 -5.90 0.24 -19.65
C LEU A 106 -7.05 0.79 -20.49
N VAL A 107 -6.84 0.99 -21.80
CA VAL A 107 -7.89 1.42 -22.75
C VAL A 107 -8.95 0.33 -22.94
N GLY A 108 -8.58 -0.95 -22.87
CA GLY A 108 -9.52 -2.07 -22.98
C GLY A 108 -10.60 -2.10 -21.90
N LEU A 109 -10.34 -1.54 -20.71
CA LEU A 109 -11.36 -1.38 -19.66
C LEU A 109 -12.56 -0.53 -20.11
N ALA A 110 -12.38 0.37 -21.09
CA ALA A 110 -13.44 1.23 -21.61
C ALA A 110 -14.35 0.55 -22.64
N ASP A 111 -13.98 -0.65 -23.11
CA ASP A 111 -14.80 -1.46 -24.02
C ASP A 111 -16.02 -2.09 -23.32
N ASP A 112 -15.96 -2.20 -21.98
CA ASP A 112 -17.09 -2.63 -21.17
C ASP A 112 -18.16 -1.51 -21.05
N PRO A 113 -19.40 -1.74 -21.54
CA PRO A 113 -20.48 -0.75 -21.49
C PRO A 113 -20.96 -0.43 -20.06
N LYS A 114 -20.70 -1.31 -19.08
CA LYS A 114 -20.99 -1.07 -17.66
C LYS A 114 -19.89 -0.28 -16.94
N MET A 115 -18.71 -0.13 -17.52
CA MET A 115 -17.60 0.60 -16.90
C MET A 115 -18.00 2.06 -16.60
N LYS A 116 -17.81 2.51 -15.36
CA LYS A 116 -18.09 3.90 -14.92
C LYS A 116 -16.94 4.59 -14.19
N ALA A 117 -15.93 3.84 -13.76
CA ALA A 117 -14.69 4.41 -13.25
C ALA A 117 -13.50 3.51 -13.55
N VAL A 118 -12.34 4.13 -13.78
CA VAL A 118 -11.05 3.45 -13.91
C VAL A 118 -10.08 4.10 -12.93
N VAL A 119 -9.57 3.27 -12.01
CA VAL A 119 -8.53 3.61 -11.05
C VAL A 119 -7.22 3.01 -11.55
N VAL A 120 -6.15 3.80 -11.62
CA VAL A 120 -4.79 3.32 -11.92
C VAL A 120 -3.90 3.71 -10.76
N ASN A 121 -3.22 2.73 -10.16
CA ASN A 121 -2.34 2.96 -9.04
C ASN A 121 -0.86 2.80 -9.42
N GLN A 122 0.03 3.45 -8.66
CA GLN A 122 1.40 3.77 -9.06
C GLN A 122 1.51 4.58 -10.38
N ALA A 123 0.41 5.21 -10.83
CA ALA A 123 0.13 5.66 -12.20
C ALA A 123 1.37 5.92 -13.09
N ILE A 124 1.83 4.84 -13.72
CA ILE A 124 3.09 4.71 -14.46
C ILE A 124 3.03 5.38 -15.85
N PRO A 125 4.19 5.67 -16.47
CA PRO A 125 4.25 6.21 -17.83
C PRO A 125 3.38 5.47 -18.84
N GLY A 126 2.49 6.22 -19.50
CA GLY A 126 1.45 5.71 -20.40
C GLY A 126 0.04 5.87 -19.84
N THR A 127 -0.11 6.08 -18.53
CA THR A 127 -1.41 6.31 -17.88
C THR A 127 -2.12 7.53 -18.46
N THR A 128 -1.41 8.65 -18.70
CA THR A 128 -2.05 9.87 -19.25
C THR A 128 -2.59 9.65 -20.66
N GLU A 129 -1.81 8.97 -21.51
CA GLU A 129 -2.20 8.69 -22.90
C GLU A 129 -3.36 7.69 -22.97
N ALA A 130 -3.35 6.67 -22.10
CA ALA A 130 -4.50 5.78 -21.95
C ALA A 130 -5.75 6.52 -21.45
N PHE A 131 -5.62 7.39 -20.44
CA PHE A 131 -6.72 8.22 -19.94
C PHE A 131 -7.27 9.16 -21.02
N ARG A 132 -6.43 9.74 -21.88
CA ARG A 132 -6.85 10.51 -23.06
C ARG A 132 -7.65 9.63 -24.03
N ARG A 133 -7.10 8.49 -24.45
CA ARG A 133 -7.76 7.52 -25.35
C ARG A 133 -9.10 7.00 -24.77
N ILE A 134 -9.22 6.83 -23.45
CA ILE A 134 -10.48 6.48 -22.78
C ILE A 134 -11.47 7.65 -22.82
N ARG A 135 -11.05 8.86 -22.41
CA ARG A 135 -11.92 10.05 -22.34
C ARG A 135 -12.55 10.41 -23.69
N GLU A 136 -11.81 10.23 -24.78
CA GLU A 136 -12.27 10.47 -26.16
C GLU A 136 -13.37 9.49 -26.61
N ARG A 137 -13.35 8.25 -26.10
CA ARG A 137 -14.33 7.19 -26.44
C ARG A 137 -15.50 7.11 -25.46
N ARG A 138 -15.23 7.39 -24.19
CA ARG A 138 -16.09 7.16 -23.03
C ARG A 138 -15.94 8.32 -22.03
N PRO A 139 -16.47 9.52 -22.37
CA PRO A 139 -16.38 10.69 -21.50
C PRO A 139 -17.11 10.51 -20.16
N ASP A 140 -18.00 9.51 -20.06
CA ASP A 140 -18.79 9.13 -18.89
C ASP A 140 -18.05 8.30 -17.83
N ILE A 141 -16.80 7.88 -18.09
CA ILE A 141 -15.96 7.15 -17.14
C ILE A 141 -15.18 8.15 -16.26
N LEU A 142 -15.20 7.96 -14.94
CA LEU A 142 -14.30 8.67 -14.02
C LEU A 142 -12.89 8.11 -14.12
N LEU A 143 -11.87 8.97 -14.20
CA LEU A 143 -10.47 8.58 -14.34
C LEU A 143 -9.66 9.03 -13.12
N LEU A 144 -9.18 8.08 -12.31
CA LEU A 144 -8.51 8.36 -11.04
C LEU A 144 -7.10 7.78 -11.03
N ALA A 145 -6.10 8.62 -10.77
CA ALA A 145 -4.70 8.20 -10.64
C ALA A 145 -4.28 8.17 -9.17
N GLY A 146 -3.71 7.04 -8.72
CA GLY A 146 -3.10 6.86 -7.40
C GLY A 146 -1.57 6.79 -7.52
N ASN A 147 -0.89 7.39 -6.53
CA ASN A 147 0.57 7.41 -6.36
C ASN A 147 1.34 7.68 -7.69
N ILE A 148 1.14 8.86 -8.27
CA ILE A 148 1.54 9.17 -9.65
C ILE A 148 3.07 9.11 -9.91
N GLN A 149 3.45 8.58 -11.08
CA GLN A 149 4.83 8.58 -11.58
C GLN A 149 5.01 9.41 -12.86
N GLU A 150 3.92 9.86 -13.50
CA GLU A 150 3.94 10.89 -14.54
C GLU A 150 3.93 12.32 -13.96
N ASP A 151 4.29 13.31 -14.78
CA ASP A 151 4.33 14.72 -14.37
C ASP A 151 2.97 15.24 -13.84
N PRO A 152 2.93 15.98 -12.72
CA PRO A 152 1.72 16.54 -12.11
C PRO A 152 0.76 17.27 -13.05
N ALA A 153 1.26 18.07 -14.00
CA ALA A 153 0.42 18.82 -14.94
C ALA A 153 -0.05 17.93 -16.10
N VAL A 154 0.80 17.01 -16.57
CA VAL A 154 0.48 16.03 -17.61
C VAL A 154 -0.64 15.09 -17.16
N ILE A 155 -0.51 14.39 -16.03
CA ILE A 155 -1.52 13.41 -15.59
C ILE A 155 -2.86 14.06 -15.24
N THR A 156 -2.84 15.25 -14.64
CA THR A 156 -4.09 15.97 -14.31
C THR A 156 -4.76 16.65 -15.50
N ALA A 157 -4.13 16.72 -16.67
CA ALA A 157 -4.84 17.08 -17.90
C ALA A 157 -5.91 16.03 -18.24
N ALA A 158 -5.59 14.73 -18.09
CA ALA A 158 -6.46 13.62 -18.47
C ALA A 158 -7.32 13.05 -17.31
N ALA A 159 -6.75 12.95 -16.10
CA ALA A 159 -7.44 12.43 -14.91
C ALA A 159 -8.49 13.41 -14.35
N ASP A 160 -9.48 12.91 -13.61
CA ASP A 160 -10.40 13.73 -12.80
C ASP A 160 -9.81 14.06 -11.43
N ILE A 161 -9.12 13.10 -10.81
CA ILE A 161 -8.28 13.27 -9.61
C ILE A 161 -6.96 12.50 -9.81
N ALA A 162 -5.88 13.08 -9.31
CA ALA A 162 -4.60 12.41 -9.09
C ALA A 162 -4.22 12.48 -7.60
N ILE A 163 -3.60 11.43 -7.06
CA ILE A 163 -3.06 11.37 -5.70
C ILE A 163 -1.54 11.19 -5.77
N ASN A 164 -0.81 11.85 -4.86
CA ASN A 164 0.60 11.55 -4.60
C ASN A 164 0.91 11.63 -3.10
N GLY A 165 2.02 11.03 -2.65
CA GLY A 165 2.62 11.36 -1.37
C GLY A 165 3.05 12.82 -1.32
N ASP A 166 2.77 13.54 -0.23
CA ASP A 166 3.04 14.98 -0.11
C ASP A 166 4.52 15.27 0.16
N ASP A 167 5.36 15.03 -0.85
CA ASP A 167 6.79 15.28 -0.80
C ASP A 167 7.17 16.73 -0.45
N ILE A 168 6.27 17.69 -0.69
CA ILE A 168 6.49 19.09 -0.34
C ILE A 168 6.33 19.28 1.17
N SER A 169 5.22 18.82 1.74
CA SER A 169 4.98 18.81 3.20
C SER A 169 6.01 17.94 3.95
N ARG A 170 6.25 16.72 3.45
CA ARG A 170 7.22 15.75 3.98
C ARG A 170 8.64 16.30 4.03
N GLY A 171 9.00 17.22 3.13
CA GLY A 171 10.28 17.92 3.15
C GLY A 171 10.57 18.62 4.49
N TYR A 172 9.55 19.17 5.15
CA TYR A 172 9.68 19.74 6.50
C TYR A 172 9.40 18.71 7.60
N LEU A 173 8.37 17.87 7.41
CA LEU A 173 7.91 16.94 8.45
C LEU A 173 8.94 15.84 8.77
N ILE A 174 9.68 15.33 7.77
CA ILE A 174 10.67 14.26 7.97
C ILE A 174 11.85 14.75 8.85
N PRO A 175 12.49 15.91 8.58
CA PRO A 175 13.43 16.53 9.52
C PRO A 175 12.84 16.85 10.90
N LEU A 176 11.59 17.30 10.98
CA LEU A 176 10.92 17.56 12.25
C LEU A 176 10.70 16.25 13.05
N ALA A 177 10.35 15.15 12.39
CA ALA A 177 10.24 13.84 13.01
C ALA A 177 11.60 13.38 13.55
N ALA A 178 12.68 13.53 12.78
CA ALA A 178 14.04 13.25 13.23
C ALA A 178 14.42 14.06 14.49
N GLN A 179 14.11 15.36 14.50
CA GLN A 179 14.36 16.25 15.63
C GLN A 179 13.52 15.86 16.87
N LYS A 180 12.22 15.53 16.69
CA LYS A 180 11.31 15.00 17.74
C LYS A 180 11.75 13.64 18.33
N LEU A 181 12.59 12.88 17.60
CA LEU A 181 13.19 11.63 18.08
C LEU A 181 14.59 11.82 18.70
N GLY A 182 15.18 13.02 18.60
CA GLY A 182 16.47 13.36 19.21
C GLY A 182 17.67 13.31 18.28
N ALA A 183 17.47 13.15 16.97
CA ALA A 183 18.56 13.24 16.00
C ALA A 183 19.13 14.67 15.92
N LYS A 184 20.46 14.76 15.83
CA LYS A 184 21.24 16.00 15.70
C LYS A 184 21.83 16.17 14.30
N THR A 185 21.95 15.08 13.54
CA THR A 185 22.33 15.09 12.12
C THR A 185 21.22 14.42 11.29
N PHE A 186 20.96 14.92 10.09
CA PHE A 186 20.08 14.34 9.09
C PHE A 186 20.85 14.13 7.79
N VAL A 187 21.03 12.88 7.39
CA VAL A 187 21.76 12.47 6.18
C VAL A 187 20.77 12.09 5.08
N HIS A 188 20.67 12.93 4.06
CA HIS A 188 19.88 12.68 2.87
C HIS A 188 20.73 12.01 1.78
N ILE A 189 20.44 10.75 1.48
CA ILE A 189 21.17 9.90 0.52
C ILE A 189 20.40 9.87 -0.80
N SER A 190 21.04 10.25 -1.90
CA SER A 190 20.42 10.26 -3.23
C SER A 190 21.45 10.17 -4.37
N PHE A 191 20.99 10.31 -5.61
CA PHE A 191 21.78 10.22 -6.84
C PHE A 191 21.14 11.05 -7.96
N PRO A 192 21.88 11.40 -9.04
CA PRO A 192 21.47 12.43 -10.00
C PRO A 192 20.09 12.25 -10.63
N ARG A 193 19.69 11.01 -10.95
CA ARG A 193 18.36 10.71 -11.54
C ARG A 193 17.21 11.06 -10.61
N HIS A 194 17.28 10.70 -9.33
CA HIS A 194 16.22 11.09 -8.37
C HIS A 194 16.28 12.59 -8.06
N MET A 195 17.43 13.24 -8.19
CA MET A 195 17.57 14.70 -8.06
C MET A 195 17.25 15.48 -9.36
N SER A 196 16.77 14.81 -10.41
CA SER A 196 16.18 15.48 -11.58
C SER A 196 14.65 15.48 -11.58
N TYR A 197 14.00 14.81 -10.63
CA TYR A 197 12.54 14.84 -10.46
C TYR A 197 12.14 16.02 -9.55
N GLU A 198 11.18 16.86 -9.97
CA GLU A 198 10.80 18.10 -9.27
C GLU A 198 10.49 17.86 -7.79
N THR A 199 9.57 16.94 -7.49
CA THR A 199 9.10 16.72 -6.12
C THR A 199 10.23 16.24 -5.21
N LEU A 200 11.13 15.39 -5.71
CA LEU A 200 12.23 14.83 -4.92
C LEU A 200 13.37 15.83 -4.71
N ALA A 201 13.70 16.63 -5.73
CA ALA A 201 14.70 17.68 -5.65
C ALA A 201 14.24 18.79 -4.70
N ARG A 202 12.98 19.24 -4.85
CA ARG A 202 12.34 20.24 -3.99
C ARG A 202 12.17 19.73 -2.56
N ARG A 203 11.78 18.47 -2.36
CA ARG A 203 11.77 17.81 -1.03
C ARG A 203 13.15 17.87 -0.37
N ARG A 204 14.23 17.57 -1.10
CA ARG A 204 15.62 17.70 -0.60
C ARG A 204 15.97 19.15 -0.24
N ALA A 205 15.57 20.13 -1.07
CA ALA A 205 15.83 21.55 -0.79
C ALA A 205 15.07 22.03 0.46
N ILE A 206 13.80 21.62 0.62
CA ILE A 206 13.00 21.87 1.82
C ILE A 206 13.64 21.20 3.04
N MET A 207 14.13 19.96 2.92
CA MET A 207 14.82 19.27 4.02
C MET A 207 16.07 20.01 4.50
N GLU A 208 16.84 20.57 3.57
CA GLU A 208 18.06 21.32 3.86
C GLU A 208 17.76 22.64 4.60
N GLU A 209 16.72 23.38 4.18
CA GLU A 209 16.25 24.56 4.90
C GLU A 209 15.59 24.21 6.26
N ALA A 210 14.79 23.16 6.30
CA ALA A 210 14.12 22.69 7.52
C ALA A 210 15.13 22.26 8.60
N CYS A 211 16.17 21.51 8.23
CA CYS A 211 17.22 21.12 9.18
C CYS A 211 17.89 22.33 9.83
N LYS A 212 18.21 23.36 9.03
CA LYS A 212 18.81 24.62 9.49
C LYS A 212 17.91 25.35 10.49
N ASP A 213 16.61 25.45 10.22
CA ASP A 213 15.62 26.07 11.12
C ASP A 213 15.41 25.26 12.41
N LEU A 214 15.40 23.93 12.31
CA LEU A 214 15.20 23.00 13.43
C LEU A 214 16.44 22.82 14.32
N GLY A 215 17.57 23.41 13.93
CA GLY A 215 18.84 23.34 14.66
C GLY A 215 19.60 22.02 14.51
N ILE A 216 19.31 21.24 13.47
CA ILE A 216 19.97 19.94 13.19
C ILE A 216 20.87 20.05 11.95
N ARG A 217 21.98 19.31 11.94
CA ARG A 217 22.95 19.31 10.84
C ARG A 217 22.39 18.57 9.62
N PHE A 218 22.14 19.27 8.53
CA PHE A 218 21.94 18.60 7.23
C PHE A 218 23.25 18.06 6.66
N VAL A 219 23.19 16.90 5.99
CA VAL A 219 24.25 16.35 5.15
C VAL A 219 23.59 15.76 3.90
N PHE A 220 24.12 16.08 2.72
CA PHE A 220 23.76 15.42 1.47
C PHE A 220 24.83 14.42 1.08
N GLU A 221 24.45 13.16 0.93
CA GLU A 221 25.34 12.07 0.54
C GLU A 221 24.94 11.50 -0.82
N THR A 222 25.94 11.17 -1.65
CA THR A 222 25.71 10.63 -2.99
C THR A 222 25.97 9.13 -3.01
N ALA A 223 24.96 8.35 -3.38
CA ALA A 223 25.05 6.90 -3.56
C ALA A 223 25.07 6.53 -5.05
N PRO A 224 25.48 5.30 -5.42
CA PRO A 224 25.33 4.79 -6.77
C PRO A 224 23.85 4.58 -7.14
N ASP A 225 23.45 4.94 -8.36
CA ASP A 225 22.09 4.68 -8.86
C ASP A 225 21.91 3.16 -9.09
N PRO A 226 20.92 2.49 -8.46
CA PRO A 226 20.67 1.06 -8.66
C PRO A 226 20.39 0.65 -10.12
N THR A 227 20.04 1.58 -11.00
CA THR A 227 19.81 1.34 -12.43
C THR A 227 21.02 1.67 -13.32
N SER A 228 22.19 1.94 -12.73
CA SER A 228 23.48 2.07 -13.44
C SER A 228 24.28 0.75 -13.41
N ASP A 229 25.45 0.71 -14.05
CA ASP A 229 26.29 -0.51 -14.21
C ASP A 229 26.68 -1.21 -12.89
N VAL A 230 26.56 -0.53 -11.75
CA VAL A 230 26.73 -1.10 -10.40
C VAL A 230 25.62 -2.07 -9.99
N GLY A 231 24.44 -1.92 -10.61
CA GLY A 231 23.21 -2.64 -10.29
C GLY A 231 22.68 -2.46 -8.86
N VAL A 232 21.56 -3.13 -8.58
CA VAL A 232 20.96 -3.21 -7.24
C VAL A 232 21.96 -3.71 -6.21
N ALA A 233 22.73 -4.75 -6.52
CA ALA A 233 23.69 -5.36 -5.59
C ALA A 233 24.83 -4.39 -5.21
N GLY A 234 25.39 -3.65 -6.16
CA GLY A 234 26.44 -2.65 -5.88
C GLY A 234 25.91 -1.46 -5.08
N ALA A 235 24.71 -0.98 -5.40
CA ALA A 235 24.04 0.07 -4.63
C ALA A 235 23.69 -0.39 -3.19
N GLN A 236 23.29 -1.65 -3.01
CA GLN A 236 23.04 -2.23 -1.69
C GLN A 236 24.33 -2.36 -0.86
N GLN A 237 25.40 -2.91 -1.45
CA GLN A 237 26.69 -3.06 -0.79
C GLN A 237 27.27 -1.72 -0.35
N PHE A 238 27.16 -0.68 -1.19
CA PHE A 238 27.58 0.68 -0.83
C PHE A 238 26.90 1.17 0.45
N ILE A 239 25.59 0.95 0.61
CA ILE A 239 24.87 1.34 1.84
C ILE A 239 25.30 0.50 3.05
N LEU A 240 25.51 -0.82 2.86
CA LEU A 240 26.01 -1.72 3.92
C LEU A 240 27.40 -1.32 4.45
N GLU A 241 28.23 -0.67 3.63
CA GLU A 241 29.54 -0.13 4.00
C GLU A 241 29.46 1.30 4.55
N LYS A 242 28.61 2.16 3.98
CA LYS A 242 28.59 3.59 4.30
C LYS A 242 27.80 3.96 5.55
N VAL A 243 26.69 3.31 5.86
CA VAL A 243 25.93 3.62 7.09
C VAL A 243 26.78 3.43 8.37
N PRO A 244 27.60 2.36 8.51
CA PRO A 244 28.58 2.26 9.60
C PRO A 244 29.56 3.44 9.65
N ALA A 245 30.16 3.82 8.50
CA ALA A 245 31.13 4.90 8.43
C ALA A 245 30.51 6.28 8.73
N TRP A 246 29.27 6.53 8.28
CA TRP A 246 28.52 7.75 8.59
C TRP A 246 28.09 7.80 10.07
N LEU A 247 27.78 6.67 10.69
CA LEU A 247 27.53 6.61 12.14
C LEU A 247 28.78 6.90 12.97
N GLU A 248 29.97 6.56 12.48
CA GLU A 248 31.25 6.95 13.08
C GLU A 248 31.55 8.44 12.85
N GLN A 249 31.35 8.94 11.62
CA GLN A 249 31.66 10.32 11.21
C GLN A 249 30.69 11.37 11.78
N TYR A 250 29.42 11.03 11.96
CA TYR A 250 28.34 11.95 12.38
C TYR A 250 27.73 11.61 13.75
N GLY A 251 28.09 10.45 14.31
CA GLY A 251 27.59 9.97 15.60
C GLY A 251 26.26 9.22 15.52
N LYS A 252 25.88 8.53 16.61
CA LYS A 252 24.64 7.75 16.68
C LYS A 252 23.36 8.60 16.74
N ASP A 253 23.47 9.90 16.98
CA ASP A 253 22.35 10.86 16.91
C ASP A 253 22.08 11.31 15.46
N THR A 254 22.12 10.37 14.51
CA THR A 254 22.00 10.63 13.07
C THR A 254 20.79 9.93 12.48
N ALA A 255 19.88 10.69 11.89
CA ALA A 255 18.80 10.18 11.06
C ALA A 255 19.27 10.03 9.61
N PHE A 256 18.83 8.96 8.96
CA PHE A 256 19.12 8.70 7.55
C PHE A 256 17.83 8.61 6.75
N PHE A 257 17.87 9.14 5.53
CA PHE A 257 16.80 9.06 4.55
C PHE A 257 17.38 8.79 3.17
N CYS A 258 16.88 7.78 2.46
CA CYS A 258 17.32 7.44 1.09
C CYS A 258 16.16 7.54 0.11
N THR A 259 16.42 8.13 -1.08
CA THR A 259 15.39 8.37 -2.08
C THR A 259 14.96 7.14 -2.89
N ASN A 260 15.54 5.96 -2.61
CA ASN A 260 15.26 4.72 -3.34
C ASN A 260 15.18 3.51 -2.38
N ASP A 261 14.31 2.55 -2.73
CA ASP A 261 13.90 1.46 -1.83
C ASP A 261 14.93 0.33 -1.75
N ALA A 262 15.64 0.05 -2.85
CA ALA A 262 16.73 -0.92 -2.86
C ALA A 262 17.88 -0.52 -1.92
N GLN A 263 18.07 0.79 -1.72
CA GLN A 263 19.01 1.35 -0.74
C GLN A 263 18.42 1.38 0.68
N ARG A 264 17.09 1.30 0.85
CA ARG A 264 16.42 1.39 2.15
C ARG A 264 16.60 0.12 2.98
N GLU A 265 16.50 -1.05 2.37
CA GLU A 265 16.67 -2.34 3.07
C GLU A 265 18.02 -2.48 3.80
N PRO A 266 19.18 -2.32 3.14
CA PRO A 266 20.47 -2.36 3.82
C PRO A 266 20.63 -1.22 4.84
N MET A 267 20.02 -0.06 4.61
CA MET A 267 20.06 1.06 5.56
C MET A 267 19.29 0.74 6.84
N LEU A 268 18.05 0.23 6.75
CA LEU A 268 17.24 -0.21 7.89
C LEU A 268 17.98 -1.28 8.70
N LYS A 269 18.57 -2.26 8.02
CA LYS A 269 19.37 -3.31 8.65
C LYS A 269 20.52 -2.74 9.47
N ARG A 270 21.31 -1.82 8.90
CA ARG A 270 22.41 -1.16 9.64
C ARG A 270 21.92 -0.27 10.78
N ILE A 271 20.76 0.38 10.64
CA ILE A 271 20.20 1.23 11.70
C ILE A 271 19.67 0.40 12.89
N ALA A 272 19.13 -0.78 12.62
CA ALA A 272 18.80 -1.76 13.64
C ALA A 272 20.09 -2.25 14.34
N GLU A 273 21.04 -2.81 13.56
CA GLU A 273 22.30 -3.38 14.05
C GLU A 273 23.17 -2.40 14.88
N LEU A 274 23.28 -1.13 14.47
CA LEU A 274 24.35 -0.23 14.94
C LEU A 274 23.88 1.02 15.70
N GLY A 275 22.67 1.53 15.45
CA GLY A 275 22.21 2.83 15.95
C GLY A 275 21.81 3.81 14.83
N GLY A 276 21.57 5.08 15.16
CA GLY A 276 20.97 6.04 14.23
C GLY A 276 19.44 5.95 14.21
N TYR A 277 18.81 6.68 13.30
CA TYR A 277 17.36 6.80 13.19
C TYR A 277 16.91 6.61 11.74
N PHE A 278 15.75 5.99 11.55
CA PHE A 278 15.01 5.98 10.30
C PHE A 278 13.59 6.44 10.57
N VAL A 279 13.17 7.55 9.97
CA VAL A 279 12.05 8.32 10.51
C VAL A 279 10.77 8.27 9.68
N GLU A 280 10.82 7.81 8.42
CA GLU A 280 9.61 7.59 7.62
C GLU A 280 9.86 6.69 6.39
N SER A 281 9.01 5.68 6.23
CA SER A 281 8.70 4.99 4.97
C SER A 281 7.20 5.07 4.69
N ASP A 282 6.82 5.02 3.42
CA ASP A 282 5.45 5.12 2.89
C ASP A 282 4.65 3.80 2.97
N SER A 283 5.31 2.72 3.39
CA SER A 283 4.71 1.41 3.70
C SER A 283 5.62 0.64 4.66
N PRO A 284 5.06 -0.06 5.68
CA PRO A 284 5.83 -0.95 6.55
C PRO A 284 6.14 -2.31 5.90
N LEU A 285 5.58 -2.61 4.71
CA LEU A 285 6.04 -3.73 3.87
C LEU A 285 7.29 -3.39 3.05
N MET A 286 7.56 -2.11 2.80
CA MET A 286 8.74 -1.71 2.03
C MET A 286 9.99 -1.80 2.91
N ALA A 287 10.97 -2.58 2.46
CA ALA A 287 12.31 -2.77 3.02
C ALA A 287 12.42 -3.42 4.43
N TYR A 288 11.49 -3.19 5.36
CA TYR A 288 11.51 -3.81 6.70
C TYR A 288 11.55 -5.36 6.69
N PRO A 289 10.79 -6.07 5.83
CA PRO A 289 10.76 -7.54 5.86
C PRO A 289 12.10 -8.19 5.51
N GLY A 290 12.77 -7.68 4.47
CA GLY A 290 14.12 -8.15 4.08
C GLY A 290 15.19 -7.73 5.08
N ALA A 291 15.14 -6.48 5.56
CA ALA A 291 16.11 -5.92 6.51
C ALA A 291 16.19 -6.71 7.83
N LEU A 292 15.04 -7.24 8.29
CA LEU A 292 14.91 -7.97 9.55
C LEU A 292 14.70 -9.49 9.36
N GLY A 293 14.63 -9.99 8.12
CA GLY A 293 14.47 -11.41 7.81
C GLY A 293 13.12 -12.02 8.23
N ILE A 294 12.04 -11.24 8.20
CA ILE A 294 10.71 -11.67 8.65
C ILE A 294 9.77 -12.05 7.49
N ASP A 295 9.18 -13.25 7.58
CA ASP A 295 8.10 -13.67 6.69
C ASP A 295 6.76 -13.08 7.15
N LEU A 296 6.07 -12.35 6.26
CA LEU A 296 4.75 -11.75 6.49
C LEU A 296 3.63 -12.44 5.68
N SER A 297 3.89 -13.63 5.13
CA SER A 297 2.96 -14.40 4.27
C SER A 297 1.59 -14.68 4.90
N LYS A 298 1.51 -14.77 6.22
CA LYS A 298 0.29 -15.07 6.99
C LYS A 298 -0.52 -13.82 7.34
N GLU A 299 0.11 -12.66 7.31
CA GLU A 299 -0.47 -11.36 7.67
C GLU A 299 -0.86 -10.52 6.44
N ARG A 300 -0.70 -11.07 5.23
CA ARG A 300 -1.06 -10.45 3.95
C ARG A 300 -2.46 -9.83 3.95
N GLY A 301 -2.52 -8.52 3.71
CA GLY A 301 -3.76 -7.73 3.69
C GLY A 301 -4.36 -7.41 5.07
N ASN A 302 -3.73 -7.85 6.17
CA ASN A 302 -4.12 -7.53 7.54
C ASN A 302 -3.11 -6.56 8.17
N TRP A 303 -3.20 -5.28 7.78
CA TRP A 303 -2.28 -4.23 8.20
C TRP A 303 -2.05 -4.12 9.72
N PRO A 304 -3.07 -4.22 10.60
CA PRO A 304 -2.83 -4.24 12.05
C PRO A 304 -1.96 -5.41 12.53
N ALA A 305 -2.14 -6.62 11.99
CA ALA A 305 -1.32 -7.78 12.38
C ALA A 305 0.10 -7.70 11.79
N LEU A 306 0.20 -7.23 10.55
CA LEU A 306 1.43 -6.99 9.81
C LEU A 306 2.29 -5.94 10.51
N LEU A 307 1.73 -4.76 10.82
CA LEU A 307 2.41 -3.67 11.51
C LEU A 307 2.92 -4.10 12.89
N LYS A 308 2.09 -4.81 13.68
CA LYS A 308 2.48 -5.37 14.97
C LYS A 308 3.67 -6.33 14.86
N LYS A 309 3.71 -7.16 13.82
CA LYS A 309 4.80 -8.12 13.59
C LYS A 309 6.09 -7.46 13.10
N VAL A 310 5.98 -6.39 12.31
CA VAL A 310 7.11 -5.49 12.00
C VAL A 310 7.60 -4.81 13.28
N GLU A 311 6.71 -4.28 14.12
CA GLU A 311 7.06 -3.63 15.39
C GLU A 311 7.78 -4.59 16.35
N GLU A 312 7.26 -5.81 16.55
CA GLU A 312 7.90 -6.84 17.37
C GLU A 312 9.33 -7.14 16.89
N ALA A 313 9.55 -7.23 15.57
CA ALA A 313 10.87 -7.44 14.98
C ALA A 313 11.80 -6.22 15.13
N VAL A 314 11.29 -5.01 14.91
CA VAL A 314 12.05 -3.74 15.07
C VAL A 314 12.47 -3.55 16.52
N VAL A 315 11.57 -3.81 17.48
CA VAL A 315 11.85 -3.72 18.91
C VAL A 315 12.86 -4.78 19.34
N ALA A 316 12.73 -6.04 18.86
CA ALA A 316 13.69 -7.11 19.13
C ALA A 316 15.09 -6.80 18.54
N ALA A 317 15.15 -6.14 17.39
CA ALA A 317 16.39 -5.66 16.78
C ALA A 317 16.88 -4.29 17.36
N GLY A 318 16.32 -3.84 18.48
CA GLY A 318 16.77 -2.64 19.19
C GLY A 318 16.40 -1.30 18.54
N GLY A 319 15.56 -1.30 17.50
CA GLY A 319 15.10 -0.12 16.75
C GLY A 319 14.00 0.71 17.45
N SER A 320 13.53 0.25 18.62
CA SER A 320 12.49 0.92 19.42
C SER A 320 12.77 2.42 19.63
N GLY A 321 11.78 3.27 19.33
CA GLY A 321 11.87 4.73 19.43
C GLY A 321 12.76 5.42 18.38
N ARG A 322 13.48 4.66 17.53
CA ARG A 322 14.42 5.17 16.53
C ARG A 322 14.01 4.91 15.08
N MET A 323 13.17 3.90 14.87
CA MET A 323 12.72 3.42 13.55
C MET A 323 11.22 3.62 13.40
N ALA A 324 10.76 4.07 12.24
CA ALA A 324 9.38 4.48 12.00
C ALA A 324 8.94 4.30 10.54
N SER A 325 7.62 4.24 10.34
CA SER A 325 6.95 4.10 9.05
C SER A 325 5.57 4.78 9.10
N TRP A 326 4.90 4.96 7.97
CA TRP A 326 3.43 4.98 7.95
C TRP A 326 2.90 3.59 8.35
N ALA A 327 1.72 3.53 8.97
CA ALA A 327 1.12 2.30 9.47
C ALA A 327 0.40 1.49 8.38
N TYR A 328 -0.09 2.15 7.34
CA TYR A 328 -0.62 1.54 6.12
C TYR A 328 0.20 1.98 4.91
N SER A 329 0.19 1.17 3.86
CA SER A 329 0.79 1.57 2.58
C SER A 329 -0.07 2.58 1.84
N ILE A 330 0.55 3.63 1.31
CA ILE A 330 -0.11 4.56 0.38
C ILE A 330 -0.65 3.84 -0.87
N ASP A 331 0.06 2.83 -1.37
CA ASP A 331 -0.37 2.07 -2.55
C ASP A 331 -1.62 1.24 -2.24
N TYR A 332 -1.61 0.43 -1.18
CA TYR A 332 -2.80 -0.32 -0.75
C TYR A 332 -4.00 0.62 -0.56
N THR A 333 -3.76 1.75 0.10
CA THR A 333 -4.81 2.72 0.43
C THR A 333 -5.34 3.41 -0.83
N CYS A 334 -4.49 3.78 -1.78
CA CYS A 334 -4.94 4.36 -3.06
C CYS A 334 -5.80 3.38 -3.85
N SER A 335 -5.39 2.11 -4.01
CA SER A 335 -6.19 1.10 -4.72
C SER A 335 -7.59 0.91 -4.10
N ALA A 336 -7.69 0.86 -2.77
CA ALA A 336 -8.96 0.63 -2.10
C ALA A 336 -9.81 1.92 -1.98
N ALA A 337 -9.21 3.03 -1.54
CA ALA A 337 -9.91 4.28 -1.28
C ALA A 337 -10.36 4.99 -2.56
N LEU A 338 -9.58 4.95 -3.65
CA LEU A 338 -10.00 5.55 -4.93
C LEU A 338 -11.12 4.74 -5.59
N ALA A 339 -11.10 3.40 -5.49
CA ALA A 339 -12.17 2.56 -6.01
C ALA A 339 -13.47 2.75 -5.20
N GLU A 340 -13.38 2.85 -3.87
CA GLU A 340 -14.54 3.17 -3.02
C GLU A 340 -15.07 4.58 -3.27
N PHE A 341 -14.18 5.58 -3.34
CA PHE A 341 -14.57 6.96 -3.64
C PHE A 341 -15.23 7.08 -5.02
N ALA A 342 -14.68 6.41 -6.05
CA ALA A 342 -15.30 6.35 -7.36
C ALA A 342 -16.70 5.68 -7.31
N LYS A 343 -16.85 4.60 -6.53
CA LYS A 343 -18.15 3.96 -6.28
C LYS A 343 -19.15 4.94 -5.65
N GLU A 344 -18.77 5.61 -4.56
CA GLU A 344 -19.60 6.61 -3.89
C GLU A 344 -19.94 7.81 -4.78
N VAL A 345 -19.05 8.24 -5.70
CA VAL A 345 -19.36 9.30 -6.68
C VAL A 345 -20.34 8.82 -7.75
N VAL A 346 -20.17 7.61 -8.30
CA VAL A 346 -21.11 7.02 -9.29
C VAL A 346 -22.49 6.79 -8.67
N GLU A 347 -22.55 6.44 -7.40
CA GLU A 347 -23.79 6.29 -6.63
C GLU A 347 -24.36 7.64 -6.09
N GLY A 348 -23.72 8.77 -6.39
CA GLY A 348 -24.19 10.11 -6.01
C GLY A 348 -24.06 10.46 -4.53
N ARG A 349 -23.32 9.67 -3.75
CA ARG A 349 -23.11 9.83 -2.30
C ARG A 349 -21.86 10.65 -1.95
N ALA A 350 -20.85 10.65 -2.82
CA ALA A 350 -19.67 11.52 -2.75
C ALA A 350 -19.62 12.48 -3.96
N LYS A 351 -18.78 13.51 -3.89
CA LYS A 351 -18.56 14.46 -5.01
C LYS A 351 -17.13 14.45 -5.51
N ILE A 352 -16.94 14.39 -6.83
CA ILE A 352 -15.62 14.55 -7.45
C ILE A 352 -15.01 15.91 -7.05
N GLY A 353 -13.74 15.89 -6.64
CA GLY A 353 -13.04 17.06 -6.08
C GLY A 353 -13.36 17.41 -4.62
N SER A 354 -14.23 16.65 -3.93
CA SER A 354 -14.51 16.84 -2.50
C SER A 354 -13.45 16.17 -1.64
N MET A 355 -12.50 16.99 -1.14
CA MET A 355 -11.44 16.52 -0.23
C MET A 355 -11.99 15.77 0.99
N LYS A 356 -13.12 16.23 1.55
CA LYS A 356 -13.74 15.58 2.71
C LYS A 356 -14.19 14.15 2.39
N ASP A 357 -14.87 13.97 1.26
CA ASP A 357 -15.45 12.68 0.89
C ASP A 357 -14.33 11.70 0.47
N LEU A 358 -13.32 12.20 -0.25
CA LEU A 358 -12.09 11.46 -0.58
C LEU A 358 -11.37 10.97 0.68
N MET A 359 -11.08 11.85 1.64
CA MET A 359 -10.37 11.45 2.86
C MET A 359 -11.23 10.59 3.80
N SER A 360 -12.56 10.66 3.69
CA SER A 360 -13.45 9.70 4.36
C SER A 360 -13.26 8.28 3.83
N CYS A 361 -13.03 8.10 2.53
CA CYS A 361 -12.68 6.80 1.95
C CYS A 361 -11.29 6.34 2.37
N PHE A 362 -10.28 7.22 2.48
CA PHE A 362 -8.96 6.86 3.03
C PHE A 362 -9.08 6.32 4.47
N SER A 363 -9.71 7.07 5.37
CA SER A 363 -9.92 6.66 6.77
C SER A 363 -10.74 5.37 6.93
N GLN A 364 -11.58 5.00 5.96
CA GLN A 364 -12.33 3.74 5.97
C GLN A 364 -11.41 2.51 5.82
N PHE A 365 -10.31 2.62 5.08
CA PHE A 365 -9.35 1.53 4.86
C PHE A 365 -8.13 1.57 5.79
N THR A 366 -7.92 2.68 6.49
CA THR A 366 -6.84 2.87 7.48
C THR A 366 -7.39 3.16 8.89
N PRO A 367 -8.12 2.23 9.52
CA PRO A 367 -8.66 2.44 10.86
C PRO A 367 -7.54 2.64 11.90
N GLY A 368 -7.74 3.61 12.79
CA GLY A 368 -6.78 4.02 13.83
C GLY A 368 -5.73 5.04 13.38
N VAL A 369 -5.73 5.44 12.10
CA VAL A 369 -4.75 6.34 11.49
C VAL A 369 -5.34 7.71 11.16
N LYS A 370 -4.50 8.75 11.24
CA LYS A 370 -4.76 10.07 10.66
C LYS A 370 -4.06 10.21 9.31
N TRP A 371 -4.75 10.82 8.36
CA TRP A 371 -4.16 11.37 7.14
C TRP A 371 -4.33 12.89 7.14
N ASN A 372 -3.37 13.60 6.55
CA ASN A 372 -3.53 15.00 6.13
C ASN A 372 -3.45 15.06 4.59
N ALA A 373 -4.13 16.04 3.99
CA ALA A 373 -4.28 16.15 2.55
C ALA A 373 -4.30 17.63 2.10
N SER A 374 -3.37 17.96 1.20
CA SER A 374 -3.23 19.28 0.58
C SER A 374 -3.51 19.20 -0.92
N HIS A 375 -3.47 20.34 -1.62
CA HIS A 375 -3.45 20.36 -3.09
C HIS A 375 -2.08 20.81 -3.56
N TYR A 376 -1.53 20.12 -4.54
CA TYR A 376 -0.24 20.49 -5.12
C TYR A 376 -0.25 21.93 -5.61
N THR A 377 0.82 22.66 -5.29
CA THR A 377 1.05 24.02 -5.78
C THR A 377 2.41 24.06 -6.47
N ASP A 378 2.38 24.34 -7.76
CA ASP A 378 3.57 24.40 -8.61
C ASP A 378 4.52 25.51 -8.15
N ALA A 379 5.80 25.15 -7.94
CA ALA A 379 6.83 26.10 -7.55
C ALA A 379 7.15 27.11 -8.66
N GLY A 380 6.96 26.74 -9.94
CA GLY A 380 7.20 27.59 -11.10
C GLY A 380 6.26 28.79 -11.16
N SER A 381 4.96 28.51 -11.21
CA SER A 381 3.87 29.46 -11.47
C SER A 381 3.06 29.88 -10.24
N GLY A 382 3.15 29.16 -9.12
CA GLY A 382 2.28 29.34 -7.97
C GLY A 382 0.84 28.84 -8.16
N VAL A 383 0.55 28.12 -9.26
CA VAL A 383 -0.79 27.59 -9.53
C VAL A 383 -1.07 26.37 -8.65
N ARG A 384 -2.12 26.48 -7.83
CA ARG A 384 -2.67 25.37 -7.04
C ARG A 384 -3.54 24.46 -7.92
N ASN A 385 -3.06 23.24 -8.17
CA ASN A 385 -3.74 22.23 -8.95
C ASN A 385 -4.89 21.60 -8.14
N ARG A 386 -6.14 21.84 -8.55
CA ARG A 386 -7.32 21.30 -7.85
C ARG A 386 -7.58 19.82 -8.08
N LYS A 387 -6.94 19.20 -9.08
CA LYS A 387 -7.07 17.76 -9.38
C LYS A 387 -6.01 16.91 -8.69
N LEU A 388 -4.80 17.44 -8.46
CA LEU A 388 -3.76 16.73 -7.70
C LEU A 388 -3.91 17.01 -6.21
N VAL A 389 -4.19 15.94 -5.45
CA VAL A 389 -4.21 15.91 -4.00
C VAL A 389 -2.93 15.26 -3.50
N MET A 390 -2.23 15.95 -2.62
CA MET A 390 -1.00 15.46 -1.99
C MET A 390 -1.35 14.98 -0.58
N ILE A 391 -0.98 13.77 -0.19
CA ILE A 391 -1.36 13.16 1.10
C ILE A 391 -0.16 12.68 1.92
N TYR A 392 -0.30 12.67 3.24
CA TYR A 392 0.65 11.99 4.13
C TYR A 392 -0.06 11.40 5.35
N GLU A 393 0.47 10.27 5.84
CA GLU A 393 0.01 9.63 7.07
C GLU A 393 0.72 10.25 8.30
N ASP A 394 0.19 10.01 9.51
CA ASP A 394 0.94 10.29 10.74
C ASP A 394 2.04 9.24 10.94
N THR A 395 3.26 9.70 11.22
CA THR A 395 4.43 8.84 11.39
C THR A 395 4.27 7.91 12.60
N TYR A 396 4.17 6.61 12.36
CA TYR A 396 4.16 5.57 13.39
C TYR A 396 5.58 5.17 13.78
N VAL A 397 5.98 5.48 15.00
CA VAL A 397 7.31 5.18 15.54
C VAL A 397 7.24 3.87 16.32
N PHE A 398 7.97 2.85 15.87
CA PHE A 398 7.94 1.52 16.46
C PHE A 398 8.40 1.54 17.93
N GLY A 399 7.60 0.95 18.82
CA GLY A 399 7.79 0.99 20.27
C GLY A 399 7.32 2.29 20.95
N ARG A 400 6.67 3.20 20.21
CA ARG A 400 6.19 4.51 20.72
C ARG A 400 4.79 4.90 20.21
N GLY A 401 4.40 4.49 19.01
CA GLY A 401 3.15 4.90 18.35
C GLY A 401 3.29 6.18 17.53
N PHE A 402 2.15 6.78 17.17
CA PHE A 402 2.08 7.96 16.30
C PHE A 402 2.74 9.21 16.89
N LEU A 403 3.38 10.01 16.02
CA LEU A 403 4.20 11.18 16.39
C LEU A 403 3.46 12.53 16.33
N GLY A 404 2.19 12.54 15.90
CA GLY A 404 1.35 13.73 15.79
C GLY A 404 1.80 14.65 14.67
N MET A 405 2.23 14.10 13.53
CA MET A 405 2.77 14.85 12.39
C MET A 405 1.66 15.43 11.51
N THR A 406 0.49 14.78 11.43
CA THR A 406 -0.68 15.32 10.70
C THR A 406 -1.32 16.53 11.38
N ASP A 407 -1.04 16.75 12.66
CA ASP A 407 -1.50 17.92 13.44
C ASP A 407 -0.49 19.09 13.40
N VAL A 408 0.62 18.98 12.67
CA VAL A 408 1.64 20.02 12.55
C VAL A 408 1.25 21.05 11.48
N GLU A 409 1.19 22.33 11.87
CA GLU A 409 1.13 23.43 10.93
C GLU A 409 2.50 23.62 10.25
N ILE A 410 2.52 23.62 8.91
CA ILE A 410 3.74 23.69 8.11
C ILE A 410 3.98 25.16 7.70
N PRO A 411 5.11 25.79 8.09
CA PRO A 411 5.38 27.19 7.75
C PRO A 411 5.33 27.47 6.24
N GLU A 412 4.53 28.48 5.84
CA GLU A 412 4.23 28.79 4.43
C GLU A 412 5.46 28.86 3.50
N LYS A 413 6.62 29.28 4.03
CA LYS A 413 7.84 29.47 3.25
C LYS A 413 8.28 28.20 2.52
N TYR A 414 8.07 27.02 3.11
CA TYR A 414 8.53 25.74 2.53
C TYR A 414 7.84 25.42 1.21
N PHE A 415 6.56 25.79 1.06
CA PHE A 415 5.84 25.61 -0.21
C PHE A 415 6.39 26.49 -1.36
N ARG A 416 7.23 27.49 -1.05
CA ARG A 416 7.86 28.41 -2.02
C ARG A 416 9.32 28.05 -2.36
N VAL A 417 9.90 27.07 -1.68
CA VAL A 417 11.20 26.48 -2.01
C VAL A 417 11.10 25.74 -3.35
N LYS A 418 12.22 25.70 -4.09
CA LYS A 418 12.38 25.09 -5.40
C LYS A 418 13.52 24.09 -5.35
#